data_AF-A0AAN4KP29-F1
#
_entry.id   AF-A0AAN4KP29-F1
#
_cell.length_a   1.000
_cell.length_b   1.000
_cell.length_c   1.000
_cell.angle_alpha   90.00
_cell.angle_beta   90.00
_cell.angle_gamma   90.00
#
_symmetry.space_group_name_H-M   'P 1'
#
loop_
_entity.id
_entity.type
_entity.pdbx_description
1 polymer ?
#
loop_
_entity_poly.entity_id
_entity_poly.type
_entity_poly.pdbx_seq_one_letter_code
_entity_poly.pdbx_strand_id
1 'polypeptide(L)'
;MKKVIGAATATIFGLGAFTTTATAETIVTADVLNVREKPTTESKVVEKVKNGQELKVINTEDGWSKIELNGKEVFVSSEFTKDVYHVTANLLNVRTEANTDSEILGRLKKDDVIESTHQVKDGWLEFEYKGKIAYANVSFLSSTAPTEKKTEEKTKQVAKVQKSVKEKKEVKTQKVAKAKETTKAQEIVKPKEEAKVKEEVKVKEEPKAQEMVKPKEEVKAKEEVKAKEEEKAQEIAKAKEEEKAREIARAKEEEKAKEIAKAKEIAKAKEEERAREIAKAKAKEEEKAREIAKAKEEERAREIAKAKEEERAKEVSKNNIQSAKRELTVVATAYTADPSENGTYGGRVLTAMGHDLTANPNMRIIAVDPKVIPLGSKVWVEGYGEAIAGDTGSAIKGNRIDVLMGSKSKAMNWGRKTVKVKIL
;
A
#
# COMPACT_ATOMS: atom_id res chain seq x y z
N MET A 1 12.10 -19.68 -41.92
CA MET A 1 10.65 -19.39 -42.03
C MET A 1 10.22 -18.59 -40.81
N LYS A 2 9.54 -17.44 -41.01
CA LYS A 2 9.10 -16.57 -39.91
C LYS A 2 7.92 -17.22 -39.18
N LYS A 3 7.96 -17.33 -37.85
CA LYS A 3 6.81 -17.75 -37.03
C LYS A 3 6.02 -16.52 -36.61
N VAL A 4 4.78 -16.42 -37.07
CA VAL A 4 3.82 -15.41 -36.62
C VAL A 4 3.15 -15.97 -35.36
N ILE A 5 3.25 -15.25 -34.24
CA ILE A 5 2.55 -15.60 -33.00
C ILE A 5 1.39 -14.61 -32.86
N GLY A 6 0.16 -15.09 -33.07
CA GLY A 6 -1.05 -14.31 -32.83
C GLY A 6 -1.37 -14.29 -31.35
N ALA A 7 -1.58 -13.11 -30.78
CA ALA A 7 -2.06 -12.96 -29.41
C ALA A 7 -3.59 -13.18 -29.37
N ALA A 8 -4.04 -14.16 -28.61
CA ALA A 8 -5.45 -14.35 -28.30
C ALA A 8 -5.82 -13.45 -27.11
N THR A 9 -6.71 -12.48 -27.34
CA THR A 9 -7.26 -11.60 -26.29
C THR A 9 -8.25 -12.38 -25.42
N ALA A 10 -7.86 -12.70 -24.19
CA ALA A 10 -8.75 -13.28 -23.19
C ALA A 10 -9.43 -12.17 -22.37
N THR A 11 -10.65 -11.81 -22.75
CA THR A 11 -11.46 -10.81 -22.02
C THR A 11 -12.00 -11.41 -20.73
N ILE A 12 -11.34 -11.16 -19.59
CA ILE A 12 -11.83 -11.57 -18.27
C ILE A 12 -12.76 -10.49 -17.72
N PHE A 13 -14.05 -10.78 -17.64
CA PHE A 13 -15.00 -10.00 -16.85
C PHE A 13 -14.70 -10.21 -15.36
N GLY A 14 -13.97 -9.27 -14.76
CA GLY A 14 -13.69 -9.22 -13.32
C GLY A 14 -14.70 -8.36 -12.58
N LEU A 15 -15.31 -8.91 -11.52
CA LEU A 15 -16.29 -8.22 -10.68
C LEU A 15 -15.63 -7.05 -9.93
N GLY A 16 -16.20 -5.85 -10.05
CA GLY A 16 -15.55 -4.62 -9.60
C GLY A 16 -15.45 -4.47 -8.08
N ALA A 17 -14.26 -4.70 -7.53
CA ALA A 17 -13.80 -3.96 -6.36
C ALA A 17 -13.19 -2.65 -6.85
N PHE A 18 -13.78 -1.51 -6.48
CA PHE A 18 -13.19 -0.21 -6.76
C PHE A 18 -11.99 0.00 -5.84
N THR A 19 -10.81 -0.42 -6.29
CA THR A 19 -9.55 0.03 -5.68
C THR A 19 -9.44 1.53 -5.88
N THR A 20 -9.18 2.28 -4.81
CA THR A 20 -8.95 3.73 -4.87
C THR A 20 -7.54 4.00 -5.39
N THR A 21 -7.36 3.86 -6.70
CA THR A 21 -6.11 4.21 -7.39
C THR A 21 -5.94 5.73 -7.37
N ALA A 22 -5.01 6.22 -6.57
CA ALA A 22 -4.54 7.60 -6.68
C ALA A 22 -3.81 7.76 -8.02
N THR A 23 -4.33 8.59 -8.92
CA THR A 23 -3.77 8.82 -10.27
C THR A 23 -2.56 9.76 -10.18
N ALA A 24 -1.36 9.18 -10.03
CA ALA A 24 -0.09 9.89 -9.85
C ALA A 24 0.21 10.99 -10.88
N GLU A 25 0.99 12.00 -10.48
CA GLU A 25 1.67 12.89 -11.42
C GLU A 25 2.97 12.21 -11.84
N THR A 26 3.03 11.68 -13.06
CA THR A 26 4.22 11.01 -13.59
C THR A 26 5.10 12.00 -14.34
N ILE A 27 6.39 12.09 -14.01
CA ILE A 27 7.36 12.95 -14.71
C ILE A 27 8.49 12.15 -15.36
N VAL A 28 8.94 12.62 -16.53
CA VAL A 28 10.06 12.05 -17.28
C VAL A 28 11.38 12.34 -16.56
N THR A 29 12.24 11.33 -16.41
CA THR A 29 13.57 11.46 -15.78
C THR A 29 14.73 11.49 -16.77
N ALA A 30 14.54 10.99 -17.99
CA ALA A 30 15.56 11.00 -19.04
C ALA A 30 15.56 12.33 -19.83
N ASP A 31 16.74 12.81 -20.24
CA ASP A 31 16.91 14.01 -21.06
C ASP A 31 16.00 14.04 -22.29
N VAL A 32 15.88 12.89 -22.96
CA VAL A 32 14.96 12.66 -24.08
C VAL A 32 14.42 11.23 -24.01
N LEU A 33 13.10 11.09 -23.86
CA LEU A 33 12.39 9.80 -23.85
C LEU A 33 11.52 9.65 -25.11
N ASN A 34 11.62 8.50 -25.77
CA ASN A 34 10.85 8.19 -26.98
C ASN A 34 9.44 7.70 -26.60
N VAL A 35 8.42 8.35 -27.15
CA VAL A 35 7.01 7.93 -27.08
C VAL A 35 6.70 7.04 -28.28
N ARG A 36 6.02 5.90 -28.10
CA ARG A 36 5.86 4.86 -29.13
C ARG A 36 4.42 4.40 -29.32
N GLU A 37 4.11 3.84 -30.50
CA GLU A 37 2.77 3.33 -30.83
C GLU A 37 2.40 2.03 -30.09
N LYS A 38 3.38 1.32 -29.52
CA LYS A 38 3.21 0.04 -28.81
C LYS A 38 4.25 -0.10 -27.70
N PRO A 39 4.03 -0.91 -26.66
CA PRO A 39 4.97 -1.15 -25.55
C PRO A 39 6.15 -2.06 -25.98
N THR A 40 6.92 -1.66 -27.00
CA THR A 40 8.14 -2.36 -27.44
C THR A 40 9.18 -1.39 -27.99
N THR A 41 10.47 -1.71 -27.85
CA THR A 41 11.60 -0.94 -28.41
C THR A 41 11.62 -0.91 -29.93
N GLU A 42 11.01 -1.91 -30.57
CA GLU A 42 10.91 -2.03 -32.03
C GLU A 42 9.72 -1.26 -32.60
N SER A 43 8.83 -0.75 -31.74
CA SER A 43 7.68 0.03 -32.19
C SER A 43 8.07 1.42 -32.67
N LYS A 44 7.32 1.94 -33.65
CA LYS A 44 7.53 3.27 -34.22
C LYS A 44 7.46 4.34 -33.12
N VAL A 45 8.44 5.24 -33.13
CA VAL A 45 8.44 6.46 -32.31
C VAL A 45 7.46 7.47 -32.90
N VAL A 46 6.55 7.98 -32.06
CA VAL A 46 5.51 8.96 -32.39
C VAL A 46 5.99 10.37 -32.06
N GLU A 47 6.58 10.53 -30.87
CA GLU A 47 6.96 11.82 -30.28
C GLU A 47 8.23 11.61 -29.42
N LYS A 48 8.86 12.71 -28.99
CA LYS A 48 9.90 12.71 -27.95
C LYS A 48 9.53 13.69 -26.85
N VAL A 49 9.54 13.21 -25.61
CA VAL A 49 9.32 14.03 -24.40
C VAL A 49 10.66 14.26 -23.70
N LYS A 50 10.75 15.32 -22.88
CA LYS A 50 12.00 15.77 -22.24
C LYS A 50 11.96 15.58 -20.72
N ASN A 51 13.13 15.57 -20.09
CA ASN A 51 13.29 15.55 -18.64
C ASN A 51 12.43 16.63 -17.95
N GLY A 52 11.76 16.26 -16.86
CA GLY A 52 10.83 17.11 -16.12
C GLY A 52 9.46 17.29 -16.76
N GLN A 53 9.19 16.74 -17.94
CA GLN A 53 7.87 16.82 -18.56
C GLN A 53 6.88 15.89 -17.84
N GLU A 54 5.72 16.44 -17.46
CA GLU A 54 4.58 15.70 -16.91
C GLU A 54 3.87 14.85 -17.99
N LEU A 55 3.45 13.64 -17.61
CA LEU A 55 2.77 12.68 -18.46
C LEU A 55 1.46 12.23 -17.80
N LYS A 56 0.37 12.25 -18.57
CA LYS A 56 -0.92 11.70 -18.15
C LYS A 56 -0.92 10.17 -18.35
N VAL A 57 -0.40 9.44 -17.36
CA VAL A 57 -0.41 7.96 -17.36
C VAL A 57 -1.82 7.44 -17.12
N ILE A 58 -2.24 6.49 -17.96
CA ILE A 58 -3.50 5.75 -17.86
C ILE A 58 -3.28 4.47 -17.05
N ASN A 59 -2.20 3.74 -17.34
CA ASN A 59 -1.82 2.49 -16.68
C ASN A 59 -0.32 2.20 -16.97
N THR A 60 0.33 1.39 -16.13
CA THR A 60 1.69 0.89 -16.36
C THR A 60 1.70 -0.63 -16.26
N GLU A 61 2.18 -1.31 -17.30
CA GLU A 61 2.26 -2.79 -17.36
C GLU A 61 3.56 -3.21 -18.07
N ASP A 62 4.16 -4.31 -17.65
CA ASP A 62 5.35 -4.93 -18.29
C ASP A 62 6.52 -3.97 -18.61
N GLY A 63 6.74 -2.94 -17.78
CA GLY A 63 7.80 -1.94 -17.96
C GLY A 63 7.44 -0.78 -18.91
N TRP A 64 6.17 -0.64 -19.27
CA TRP A 64 5.66 0.41 -20.15
C TRP A 64 4.46 1.13 -19.54
N SER A 65 4.54 2.45 -19.49
CA SER A 65 3.42 3.32 -19.12
C SER A 65 2.64 3.70 -20.39
N LYS A 66 1.37 3.32 -20.43
CA LYS A 66 0.41 3.84 -21.41
C LYS A 66 0.03 5.26 -20.98
N ILE A 67 0.21 6.23 -21.87
CA ILE A 67 -0.11 7.65 -21.65
C ILE A 67 -1.12 8.14 -22.68
N GLU A 68 -1.89 9.17 -22.31
CA GLU A 68 -2.69 9.94 -23.26
C GLU A 68 -1.87 11.14 -23.77
N LEU A 69 -1.60 11.20 -25.07
CA LEU A 69 -0.91 12.32 -25.71
C LEU A 69 -1.68 12.78 -26.95
N ASN A 70 -2.07 14.05 -26.99
CA ASN A 70 -2.83 14.64 -28.11
C ASN A 70 -4.10 13.83 -28.49
N GLY A 71 -4.80 13.28 -27.49
CA GLY A 71 -6.01 12.46 -27.67
C GLY A 71 -5.74 11.06 -28.24
N LYS A 72 -4.50 10.55 -28.15
CA LYS A 72 -4.12 9.19 -28.57
C LYS A 72 -3.49 8.43 -27.41
N GLU A 73 -3.79 7.14 -27.31
CA GLU A 73 -3.05 6.21 -26.45
C GLU A 73 -1.70 5.88 -27.09
N VAL A 74 -0.62 6.13 -26.36
CA VAL A 74 0.77 5.84 -26.75
C VAL A 74 1.55 5.36 -25.53
N PHE A 75 2.78 4.86 -25.73
CA PHE A 75 3.54 4.17 -24.69
C PHE A 75 4.92 4.80 -24.48
N VAL A 76 5.33 4.93 -23.23
CA VAL A 76 6.71 5.23 -22.83
C VAL A 76 7.25 4.11 -21.94
N SER A 77 8.57 3.94 -21.89
CA SER A 77 9.17 2.99 -20.95
C SER A 77 9.14 3.57 -19.54
N SER A 78 8.64 2.79 -18.57
CA SER A 78 8.46 3.25 -17.20
C SER A 78 9.77 3.38 -16.41
N GLU A 79 10.86 2.85 -16.94
CA GLU A 79 12.23 2.99 -16.39
C GLU A 79 12.71 4.45 -16.42
N PHE A 80 12.18 5.25 -17.34
CA PHE A 80 12.55 6.66 -17.56
C PHE A 80 11.47 7.63 -17.07
N THR A 81 10.62 7.18 -16.14
CA THR A 81 9.57 7.96 -15.51
C THR A 81 9.55 7.71 -14.00
N LYS A 82 9.12 8.71 -13.23
CA LYS A 82 8.83 8.54 -11.80
C LYS A 82 7.49 9.18 -11.46
N ASP A 83 6.76 8.53 -10.57
CA ASP A 83 5.51 9.00 -10.01
C ASP A 83 5.78 9.86 -8.78
N VAL A 84 5.16 11.04 -8.74
CA VAL A 84 5.27 12.01 -7.65
C VAL A 84 3.98 11.99 -6.84
N TYR A 85 4.14 11.96 -5.52
CA TYR A 85 3.05 11.96 -4.55
C TYR A 85 3.33 12.95 -3.42
N HIS A 86 2.29 13.63 -2.95
CA HIS A 86 2.30 14.57 -1.84
C HIS A 86 1.56 14.01 -0.63
N VAL A 87 2.16 14.09 0.55
CA VAL A 87 1.55 13.57 1.78
C VAL A 87 0.40 14.46 2.25
N THR A 88 -0.81 13.92 2.35
CA THR A 88 -2.01 14.66 2.77
C THR A 88 -2.23 14.65 4.29
N ALA A 89 -1.68 13.66 4.98
CA ALA A 89 -1.78 13.52 6.43
C ALA A 89 -0.80 14.45 7.16
N ASN A 90 -1.20 14.96 8.33
CA ASN A 90 -0.30 15.73 9.23
C ASN A 90 0.99 14.97 9.57
N LEU A 91 0.91 13.64 9.69
CA LEU A 91 2.02 12.76 9.95
C LEU A 91 1.71 11.36 9.36
N LEU A 92 2.50 10.91 8.39
CA LEU A 92 2.39 9.61 7.74
C LEU A 92 3.55 8.71 8.18
N ASN A 93 3.27 7.49 8.64
CA ASN A 93 4.31 6.51 8.97
C ASN A 93 4.87 5.87 7.68
N VAL A 94 6.20 5.81 7.60
CA VAL A 94 6.95 5.08 6.58
C VAL A 94 7.43 3.76 7.18
N ARG A 95 7.21 2.64 6.49
CA ARG A 95 7.30 1.29 7.07
C ARG A 95 8.21 0.33 6.32
N THR A 96 8.65 -0.74 6.97
CA THR A 96 9.47 -1.81 6.37
C THR A 96 8.71 -2.76 5.45
N GLU A 97 7.39 -2.88 5.59
CA GLU A 97 6.54 -3.75 4.76
C GLU A 97 5.18 -3.09 4.50
N ALA A 98 4.50 -3.51 3.44
CA ALA A 98 3.15 -3.08 3.01
C ALA A 98 2.01 -3.56 3.95
N ASN A 99 2.09 -3.25 5.25
CA ASN A 99 1.06 -3.54 6.24
C ASN A 99 1.14 -2.57 7.45
N THR A 100 0.14 -2.59 8.34
CA THR A 100 0.06 -1.67 9.48
C THR A 100 0.88 -2.08 10.71
N ASP A 101 1.45 -3.28 10.70
CA ASP A 101 2.02 -3.94 11.89
C ASP A 101 3.55 -4.10 11.76
N SER A 102 4.09 -3.72 10.61
CA SER A 102 5.52 -3.64 10.29
C SER A 102 6.20 -2.45 10.96
N GLU A 103 7.53 -2.54 11.08
CA GLU A 103 8.35 -1.53 11.75
C GLU A 103 8.25 -0.17 11.04
N ILE A 104 8.23 0.91 11.83
CA ILE A 104 8.19 2.29 11.33
C ILE A 104 9.62 2.79 11.13
N LEU A 105 10.11 2.77 9.89
CA LEU A 105 11.42 3.33 9.48
C LEU A 105 11.51 4.85 9.66
N GLY A 106 10.37 5.54 9.63
CA GLY A 106 10.34 6.99 9.73
C GLY A 106 8.94 7.57 9.61
N ARG A 107 8.87 8.89 9.52
CA ARG A 107 7.61 9.60 9.32
C ARG A 107 7.81 10.77 8.37
N LEU A 108 6.82 10.97 7.51
CA LEU A 108 6.68 12.12 6.63
C LEU A 108 5.62 13.05 7.22
N LYS A 109 5.77 14.35 6.99
CA LYS A 109 4.81 15.38 7.38
C LYS A 109 3.86 15.66 6.22
N LYS A 110 2.81 16.42 6.50
CA LYS A 110 1.97 16.97 5.45
C LYS A 110 2.81 17.78 4.45
N ASP A 111 2.44 17.66 3.18
CA ASP A 111 3.01 18.35 2.03
C ASP A 111 4.45 17.89 1.69
N ASP A 112 5.04 16.94 2.43
CA ASP A 112 6.26 16.21 2.04
C ASP A 112 6.01 15.45 0.71
N VAL A 113 7.07 15.34 -0.10
CA VAL A 113 7.04 14.68 -1.42
C VAL A 113 7.64 13.28 -1.34
N ILE A 114 6.99 12.32 -1.99
CA ILE A 114 7.49 10.98 -2.27
C ILE A 114 7.64 10.84 -3.78
N GLU A 115 8.79 10.34 -4.21
CA GLU A 115 9.02 9.94 -5.59
C GLU A 115 9.13 8.40 -5.64
N SER A 116 8.51 7.76 -6.62
CA SER A 116 8.63 6.31 -6.82
C SER A 116 8.66 5.89 -8.28
N THR A 117 9.35 4.79 -8.56
CA THR A 117 9.30 4.05 -9.83
C THR A 117 8.44 2.78 -9.74
N HIS A 118 7.79 2.55 -8.60
CA HIS A 118 7.03 1.33 -8.29
C HIS A 118 5.54 1.61 -8.27
N GLN A 119 4.76 0.66 -8.79
CA GLN A 119 3.31 0.75 -8.79
C GLN A 119 2.73 0.57 -7.39
N VAL A 120 1.58 1.21 -7.15
CA VAL A 120 0.77 0.99 -5.97
C VAL A 120 0.22 -0.44 -5.99
N LYS A 121 0.45 -1.19 -4.90
CA LYS A 121 -0.07 -2.55 -4.72
C LYS A 121 -0.76 -2.68 -3.38
N ASP A 122 -1.97 -3.25 -3.36
CA ASP A 122 -2.75 -3.55 -2.16
C ASP A 122 -2.94 -2.34 -1.20
N GLY A 123 -2.98 -1.12 -1.75
CA GLY A 123 -3.12 0.13 -0.99
C GLY A 123 -1.81 0.71 -0.42
N TRP A 124 -0.66 0.16 -0.82
CA TRP A 124 0.67 0.62 -0.41
C TRP A 124 1.51 1.02 -1.62
N LEU A 125 2.23 2.14 -1.46
CA LEU A 125 3.28 2.58 -2.38
C LEU A 125 4.62 2.11 -1.83
N GLU A 126 5.37 1.37 -2.64
CA GLU A 126 6.79 1.09 -2.42
C GLU A 126 7.62 2.27 -2.93
N PHE A 127 8.65 2.70 -2.19
CA PHE A 127 9.54 3.79 -2.58
C PHE A 127 10.89 3.72 -1.83
N GLU A 128 11.89 4.49 -2.27
CA GLU A 128 13.15 4.60 -1.54
C GLU A 128 13.07 5.65 -0.43
N TYR A 129 13.35 5.26 0.81
CA TYR A 129 13.45 6.15 1.95
C TYR A 129 14.80 5.97 2.65
N LYS A 130 15.68 6.97 2.52
CA LYS A 130 17.03 7.00 3.14
C LYS A 130 17.90 5.79 2.77
N GLY A 131 17.96 5.42 1.48
CA GLY A 131 18.77 4.29 1.02
C GLY A 131 18.17 2.92 1.33
N LYS A 132 16.87 2.83 1.64
CA LYS A 132 16.15 1.57 1.91
C LYS A 132 14.81 1.56 1.19
N ILE A 133 14.39 0.38 0.73
CA ILE A 133 13.02 0.13 0.28
C ILE A 133 12.08 0.31 1.48
N ALA A 134 11.01 1.06 1.28
CA ALA A 134 10.03 1.38 2.31
C ALA A 134 8.61 1.52 1.72
N TYR A 135 7.61 1.49 2.60
CA TYR A 135 6.20 1.49 2.23
C TYR A 135 5.42 2.62 2.92
N ALA A 136 4.54 3.26 2.16
CA ALA A 136 3.58 4.26 2.64
C ALA A 136 2.17 3.91 2.17
N ASN A 137 1.14 4.15 2.99
CA ASN A 137 -0.24 3.85 2.62
C ASN A 137 -0.80 4.97 1.74
N VAL A 138 -1.35 4.61 0.57
CA VAL A 138 -1.75 5.57 -0.47
C VAL A 138 -2.98 6.40 -0.12
N SER A 139 -3.76 5.97 0.89
CA SER A 139 -4.92 6.73 1.40
C SER A 139 -4.51 8.09 2.00
N PHE A 140 -3.22 8.29 2.27
CA PHE A 140 -2.64 9.52 2.81
C PHE A 140 -1.73 10.23 1.80
N LEU A 141 -1.84 9.89 0.51
CA LEU A 141 -1.10 10.49 -0.59
C LEU A 141 -2.08 11.16 -1.58
N SER A 142 -1.70 12.32 -2.09
CA SER A 142 -2.32 13.00 -3.22
C SER A 142 -1.33 12.97 -4.37
N SER A 143 -1.80 12.80 -5.59
CA SER A 143 -0.97 13.03 -6.76
C SER A 143 -0.81 14.51 -7.08
N THR A 144 -1.83 15.31 -6.80
CA THR A 144 -1.80 16.75 -7.05
C THR A 144 -1.04 17.51 -5.99
N ALA A 145 -0.23 18.47 -6.44
CA ALA A 145 0.49 19.40 -5.58
C ALA A 145 -0.46 20.16 -4.62
N PRO A 146 -0.06 20.38 -3.35
CA PRO A 146 -0.85 21.16 -2.40
C PRO A 146 -1.15 22.57 -2.94
N THR A 147 -2.43 22.92 -3.01
CA THR A 147 -2.82 24.28 -3.41
C THR A 147 -2.44 25.27 -2.31
N GLU A 148 -1.45 26.12 -2.57
CA GLU A 148 -0.98 27.14 -1.63
C GLU A 148 -2.11 28.11 -1.25
N LYS A 149 -2.74 27.88 -0.10
CA LYS A 149 -3.60 28.88 0.53
C LYS A 149 -2.72 29.98 1.12
N LYS A 150 -2.53 31.04 0.33
CA LYS A 150 -1.97 32.34 0.75
C LYS A 150 -2.50 32.70 2.14
N THR A 151 -1.59 32.78 3.10
CA THR A 151 -1.92 32.85 4.54
C THR A 151 -2.41 34.25 4.94
N GLU A 152 -3.73 34.44 5.04
CA GLU A 152 -4.36 35.62 5.65
C GLU A 152 -5.03 35.30 7.00
N GLU A 153 -4.28 34.77 7.98
CA GLU A 153 -4.81 34.64 9.34
C GLU A 153 -3.77 34.74 10.48
N LYS A 154 -2.87 35.73 10.41
CA LYS A 154 -1.97 36.09 11.53
C LYS A 154 -1.79 37.60 11.80
N THR A 155 -2.83 38.42 11.59
CA THR A 155 -2.83 39.86 11.98
C THR A 155 -4.21 40.37 12.44
N LYS A 156 -4.84 39.69 13.41
CA LYS A 156 -6.03 40.20 14.14
C LYS A 156 -5.92 40.08 15.66
N GLN A 157 -4.77 40.44 16.24
CA GLN A 157 -4.69 40.65 17.71
C GLN A 157 -3.61 41.62 18.20
N VAL A 158 -3.14 42.56 17.38
CA VAL A 158 -2.36 43.73 17.83
C VAL A 158 -2.58 44.93 16.88
N ALA A 159 -3.62 45.72 17.15
CA ALA A 159 -3.83 47.11 16.69
C ALA A 159 -5.27 47.58 17.04
N LYS A 160 -5.60 47.72 18.33
CA LYS A 160 -6.84 48.39 18.76
C LYS A 160 -6.55 49.62 19.63
N VAL A 161 -5.60 50.46 19.18
CA VAL A 161 -5.27 51.75 19.81
C VAL A 161 -5.00 52.80 18.72
N GLN A 162 -5.94 53.75 18.62
CA GLN A 162 -5.82 55.14 18.12
C GLN A 162 -5.68 55.47 16.62
N LYS A 163 -6.56 56.41 16.21
CA LYS A 163 -6.58 57.25 14.98
C LYS A 163 -6.77 56.48 13.65
N SER A 164 -7.61 56.93 12.73
CA SER A 164 -7.93 58.31 12.36
C SER A 164 -9.42 58.70 12.40
N VAL A 165 -9.66 59.98 12.74
CA VAL A 165 -10.94 60.70 12.66
C VAL A 165 -10.98 61.48 11.34
N LYS A 166 -12.17 61.60 10.72
CA LYS A 166 -12.48 62.40 9.51
C LYS A 166 -11.78 61.91 8.21
N GLU A 167 -12.27 62.19 7.00
CA GLU A 167 -13.37 63.07 6.59
C GLU A 167 -14.16 62.56 5.37
N LYS A 168 -15.33 63.18 5.16
CA LYS A 168 -16.26 63.00 4.03
C LYS A 168 -15.62 63.28 2.66
N LYS A 169 -16.02 62.51 1.64
CA LYS A 169 -16.63 62.97 0.36
C LYS A 169 -17.15 61.74 -0.42
N GLU A 170 -18.43 61.69 -0.79
CA GLU A 170 -19.01 62.15 -2.08
C GLU A 170 -18.55 61.34 -3.32
N VAL A 171 -19.41 60.98 -4.29
CA VAL A 171 -20.88 60.85 -4.35
C VAL A 171 -21.28 60.19 -5.70
N LYS A 172 -22.36 59.38 -5.75
CA LYS A 172 -23.10 58.96 -6.99
C LYS A 172 -22.28 58.16 -8.04
N THR A 173 -22.79 57.38 -8.99
CA THR A 173 -24.13 56.86 -9.43
C THR A 173 -23.85 55.61 -10.31
N GLN A 174 -24.75 54.75 -10.81
CA GLN A 174 -26.18 54.86 -11.15
C GLN A 174 -26.82 53.46 -11.35
N LYS A 175 -28.15 53.38 -11.14
CA LYS A 175 -29.21 52.55 -11.80
C LYS A 175 -28.89 51.15 -12.39
N VAL A 176 -29.62 50.04 -12.15
CA VAL A 176 -31.08 49.72 -11.96
C VAL A 176 -31.72 49.06 -13.20
N ALA A 177 -32.53 48.02 -12.92
CA ALA A 177 -33.53 47.31 -13.74
C ALA A 177 -33.04 46.22 -14.73
N LYS A 178 -33.77 45.16 -15.09
CA LYS A 178 -34.86 44.29 -14.51
C LYS A 178 -35.68 43.71 -15.67
N ALA A 179 -36.14 42.44 -15.54
CA ALA A 179 -37.17 41.77 -16.37
C ALA A 179 -36.79 41.43 -17.83
N LYS A 180 -37.44 40.46 -18.54
CA LYS A 180 -38.20 39.22 -18.23
C LYS A 180 -38.64 38.61 -19.59
N GLU A 181 -38.92 37.30 -19.68
CA GLU A 181 -39.68 36.65 -20.79
C GLU A 181 -38.99 36.67 -22.20
N THR A 182 -39.34 35.86 -23.22
CA THR A 182 -40.43 34.88 -23.42
C THR A 182 -40.02 33.72 -24.38
N THR A 183 -40.88 32.70 -24.42
CA THR A 183 -40.98 31.53 -25.31
C THR A 183 -40.83 31.72 -26.83
N LYS A 184 -40.41 30.66 -27.54
CA LYS A 184 -41.17 30.10 -28.68
C LYS A 184 -40.79 28.65 -29.03
N ALA A 185 -41.79 27.88 -29.50
CA ALA A 185 -41.64 26.53 -30.06
C ALA A 185 -41.82 26.55 -31.59
N GLN A 186 -41.42 25.48 -32.28
CA GLN A 186 -41.87 25.14 -33.63
C GLN A 186 -41.74 23.63 -33.92
N GLU A 187 -42.54 23.14 -34.87
CA GLU A 187 -42.94 21.72 -35.05
C GLU A 187 -43.04 21.38 -36.56
N ILE A 188 -43.21 20.09 -36.91
CA ILE A 188 -43.56 19.53 -38.26
C ILE A 188 -42.42 19.70 -39.32
N VAL A 189 -42.06 18.81 -40.27
CA VAL A 189 -42.82 17.89 -41.16
C VAL A 189 -41.96 16.71 -41.73
N LYS A 190 -42.34 15.45 -41.40
CA LYS A 190 -42.56 14.25 -42.29
C LYS A 190 -41.43 13.72 -43.27
N PRO A 191 -41.58 12.55 -43.96
CA PRO A 191 -40.57 11.48 -43.88
C PRO A 191 -40.05 10.92 -45.25
N LYS A 192 -39.24 9.84 -45.22
CA LYS A 192 -39.12 8.91 -46.36
C LYS A 192 -38.69 7.47 -45.98
N GLU A 193 -39.32 6.48 -46.62
CA GLU A 193 -38.93 5.06 -46.76
C GLU A 193 -37.58 4.90 -47.50
N GLU A 194 -36.93 3.75 -47.70
CA GLU A 194 -37.33 2.32 -47.95
C GLU A 194 -36.10 1.41 -47.60
N ALA A 195 -36.02 0.06 -47.66
CA ALA A 195 -36.92 -1.05 -48.02
C ALA A 195 -36.40 -2.36 -47.36
N LYS A 196 -37.23 -3.40 -47.14
CA LYS A 196 -36.77 -4.81 -46.92
C LYS A 196 -37.90 -5.84 -47.12
N VAL A 197 -37.52 -7.05 -47.57
CA VAL A 197 -38.23 -8.36 -47.49
C VAL A 197 -39.04 -8.86 -48.72
N LYS A 198 -38.48 -9.90 -49.36
CA LYS A 198 -39.04 -11.11 -50.02
C LYS A 198 -40.26 -11.04 -50.96
N GLU A 199 -40.17 -11.81 -52.06
CA GLU A 199 -41.24 -12.75 -52.46
C GLU A 199 -40.65 -14.00 -53.18
N GLU A 200 -41.35 -15.14 -53.08
CA GLU A 200 -41.13 -16.35 -53.89
C GLU A 200 -42.14 -16.37 -55.06
N VAL A 201 -41.98 -17.31 -56.01
CA VAL A 201 -43.04 -18.04 -56.78
C VAL A 201 -42.53 -18.43 -58.16
N LYS A 202 -42.51 -19.74 -58.47
CA LYS A 202 -42.95 -20.27 -59.79
C LYS A 202 -43.02 -21.81 -59.84
N VAL A 203 -44.22 -22.34 -60.06
CA VAL A 203 -44.48 -23.58 -60.83
C VAL A 203 -45.83 -23.41 -61.52
N LYS A 204 -45.94 -23.76 -62.82
CA LYS A 204 -47.24 -23.97 -63.49
C LYS A 204 -47.12 -24.90 -64.70
N GLU A 205 -47.89 -25.99 -64.64
CA GLU A 205 -48.56 -26.75 -65.71
C GLU A 205 -47.82 -27.27 -66.98
N GLU A 206 -47.86 -28.61 -67.10
CA GLU A 206 -48.08 -29.43 -68.31
C GLU A 206 -49.42 -29.07 -69.04
N PRO A 207 -49.78 -29.53 -70.29
CA PRO A 207 -49.66 -30.94 -70.74
C PRO A 207 -49.63 -31.26 -72.27
N LYS A 208 -49.71 -32.58 -72.56
CA LYS A 208 -50.31 -33.31 -73.71
C LYS A 208 -49.40 -34.04 -74.71
N ALA A 209 -49.95 -35.18 -75.16
CA ALA A 209 -49.33 -36.21 -76.00
C ALA A 209 -49.85 -36.18 -77.45
N GLN A 210 -49.19 -36.90 -78.38
CA GLN A 210 -49.90 -37.73 -79.38
C GLN A 210 -49.03 -38.74 -80.17
N GLU A 211 -49.75 -39.69 -80.75
CA GLU A 211 -49.41 -41.00 -81.34
C GLU A 211 -48.67 -41.06 -82.69
N MET A 212 -48.02 -42.21 -82.92
CA MET A 212 -47.87 -43.01 -84.16
C MET A 212 -47.99 -42.40 -85.57
N VAL A 213 -46.96 -42.60 -86.40
CA VAL A 213 -47.07 -43.15 -87.78
C VAL A 213 -45.83 -44.02 -88.14
N LYS A 214 -46.01 -45.12 -88.87
CA LYS A 214 -45.02 -46.06 -89.47
C LYS A 214 -45.16 -46.03 -91.02
N PRO A 215 -44.38 -46.78 -91.84
CA PRO A 215 -42.93 -47.08 -91.88
C PRO A 215 -42.35 -46.88 -93.31
N LYS A 216 -41.09 -47.28 -93.58
CA LYS A 216 -40.73 -48.19 -94.71
C LYS A 216 -39.26 -48.67 -94.73
N GLU A 217 -39.13 -49.99 -94.91
CA GLU A 217 -38.10 -50.77 -95.63
C GLU A 217 -36.62 -50.29 -95.55
N GLU A 218 -35.75 -50.93 -94.78
CA GLU A 218 -35.05 -52.20 -95.12
C GLU A 218 -34.26 -52.15 -96.45
N VAL A 219 -32.92 -52.07 -96.39
CA VAL A 219 -31.95 -53.19 -96.58
C VAL A 219 -30.52 -52.64 -96.39
N LYS A 220 -29.96 -52.75 -95.17
CA LYS A 220 -28.50 -52.82 -94.93
C LYS A 220 -28.13 -53.38 -93.54
N ALA A 221 -28.94 -54.32 -93.04
CA ALA A 221 -28.70 -54.99 -91.77
C ALA A 221 -27.55 -56.00 -91.89
N LYS A 222 -26.33 -55.62 -91.47
CA LYS A 222 -25.35 -56.48 -90.75
C LYS A 222 -24.03 -55.80 -90.37
N GLU A 223 -23.69 -54.63 -90.91
CA GLU A 223 -22.40 -53.97 -90.62
C GLU A 223 -22.51 -52.84 -89.59
N GLU A 224 -23.50 -51.94 -89.69
CA GLU A 224 -23.70 -50.84 -88.73
C GLU A 224 -24.09 -51.28 -87.31
N VAL A 225 -24.71 -52.46 -87.16
CA VAL A 225 -25.13 -52.98 -85.85
C VAL A 225 -23.90 -53.37 -85.01
N LYS A 226 -22.88 -53.95 -85.63
CA LYS A 226 -21.67 -54.40 -84.94
C LYS A 226 -20.82 -53.22 -84.47
N ALA A 227 -20.70 -52.18 -85.29
CA ALA A 227 -19.97 -50.96 -84.94
C ALA A 227 -20.62 -50.20 -83.76
N LYS A 228 -21.96 -50.07 -83.75
CA LYS A 228 -22.69 -49.43 -82.64
C LYS A 228 -22.68 -50.23 -81.34
N GLU A 229 -22.55 -51.56 -81.42
CA GLU A 229 -22.45 -52.43 -80.25
C GLU A 229 -21.04 -52.39 -79.64
N GLU A 230 -19.98 -52.35 -80.46
CA GLU A 230 -18.61 -52.10 -79.98
C GLU A 230 -18.44 -50.69 -79.39
N GLU A 231 -19.01 -49.65 -79.99
CA GLU A 231 -18.95 -48.27 -79.46
C GLU A 231 -19.62 -48.16 -78.08
N LYS A 232 -20.82 -48.75 -77.91
CA LYS A 232 -21.48 -48.86 -76.60
C LYS A 232 -20.68 -49.70 -75.59
N ALA A 233 -20.06 -50.79 -76.02
CA ALA A 233 -19.24 -51.61 -75.15
C ALA A 233 -17.99 -50.85 -74.66
N GLN A 234 -17.38 -50.04 -75.53
CA GLN A 234 -16.24 -49.17 -75.18
C GLN A 234 -16.66 -48.02 -74.24
N GLU A 235 -17.83 -47.41 -74.47
CA GLU A 235 -18.38 -46.37 -73.58
C GLU A 235 -18.67 -46.92 -72.17
N ILE A 236 -19.30 -48.10 -72.07
CA ILE A 236 -19.56 -48.80 -70.80
C ILE A 236 -18.26 -49.23 -70.11
N ALA A 237 -17.25 -49.68 -70.86
CA ALA A 237 -15.94 -50.03 -70.30
C ALA A 237 -15.23 -48.80 -69.72
N LYS A 238 -15.25 -47.68 -70.44
CA LYS A 238 -14.67 -46.40 -70.01
C LYS A 238 -15.37 -45.84 -68.77
N ALA A 239 -16.70 -45.90 -68.71
CA ALA A 239 -17.47 -45.48 -67.54
C ALA A 239 -17.12 -46.30 -66.28
N LYS A 240 -16.94 -47.63 -66.42
CA LYS A 240 -16.51 -48.52 -65.31
C LYS A 240 -15.07 -48.26 -64.85
N GLU A 241 -14.19 -47.86 -65.76
CA GLU A 241 -12.81 -47.48 -65.42
C GLU A 241 -12.79 -46.14 -64.68
N GLU A 242 -13.60 -45.16 -65.11
CA GLU A 242 -13.76 -43.88 -64.42
C GLU A 242 -14.40 -44.03 -63.03
N GLU A 243 -15.35 -44.94 -62.86
CA GLU A 243 -15.96 -45.27 -61.57
C GLU A 243 -14.91 -45.86 -60.60
N LYS A 244 -14.11 -46.83 -61.05
CA LYS A 244 -12.96 -47.36 -60.27
C LYS A 244 -11.94 -46.27 -59.91
N ALA A 245 -11.64 -45.36 -60.84
CA ALA A 245 -10.72 -44.26 -60.57
C ALA A 245 -11.26 -43.31 -59.48
N ARG A 246 -12.58 -43.03 -59.48
CA ARG A 246 -13.26 -42.24 -58.45
C ARG A 246 -13.30 -42.96 -57.10
N GLU A 247 -13.53 -44.27 -57.08
CA GLU A 247 -13.51 -45.08 -55.85
C GLU A 247 -12.11 -45.06 -55.19
N ILE A 248 -11.05 -45.26 -55.99
CA ILE A 248 -9.65 -45.19 -55.52
C ILE A 248 -9.30 -43.77 -55.03
N ALA A 249 -9.79 -42.73 -55.70
CA ALA A 249 -9.59 -41.34 -55.26
C ALA A 249 -10.26 -41.07 -53.90
N ARG A 250 -11.51 -41.51 -53.73
CA ARG A 250 -12.27 -41.39 -52.48
C ARG A 250 -11.62 -42.16 -51.32
N ALA A 251 -11.14 -43.37 -51.57
CA ALA A 251 -10.42 -44.17 -50.56
C ALA A 251 -9.14 -43.46 -50.06
N LYS A 252 -8.36 -42.85 -50.97
CA LYS A 252 -7.15 -42.06 -50.62
C LYS A 252 -7.48 -40.77 -49.87
N GLU A 253 -8.63 -40.16 -50.13
CA GLU A 253 -9.10 -38.98 -49.41
C GLU A 253 -9.55 -39.33 -47.98
N GLU A 254 -10.25 -40.46 -47.81
CA GLU A 254 -10.66 -40.98 -46.51
C GLU A 254 -9.47 -41.43 -45.65
N GLU A 255 -8.43 -42.01 -46.25
CA GLU A 255 -7.16 -42.34 -45.59
C GLU A 255 -6.47 -41.07 -45.05
N LYS A 256 -6.33 -40.03 -45.88
CA LYS A 256 -5.79 -38.72 -45.45
C LYS A 256 -6.62 -38.08 -44.35
N ALA A 257 -7.95 -38.18 -44.41
CA ALA A 257 -8.82 -37.67 -43.36
C ALA A 257 -8.58 -38.38 -42.00
N LYS A 258 -8.37 -39.70 -42.02
CA LYS A 258 -8.01 -40.50 -40.83
C LYS A 258 -6.63 -40.13 -40.29
N GLU A 259 -5.64 -39.91 -41.15
CA GLU A 259 -4.31 -39.46 -40.74
C GLU A 259 -4.33 -38.07 -40.09
N ILE A 260 -5.07 -37.12 -40.68
CA ILE A 260 -5.27 -35.77 -40.12
C ILE A 260 -6.01 -35.82 -38.78
N ALA A 261 -7.02 -36.68 -38.63
CA ALA A 261 -7.73 -36.86 -37.36
C ALA A 261 -6.78 -37.37 -36.25
N LYS A 262 -5.97 -38.39 -36.55
CA LYS A 262 -4.97 -38.94 -35.62
C LYS A 262 -3.90 -37.92 -35.26
N ALA A 263 -3.44 -37.10 -36.21
CA ALA A 263 -2.49 -36.02 -35.96
C ALA A 263 -3.06 -34.94 -35.03
N LYS A 264 -4.35 -34.59 -35.17
CA LYS A 264 -5.04 -33.64 -34.27
C LYS A 264 -5.16 -34.17 -32.84
N GLU A 265 -5.47 -35.46 -32.68
CA GLU A 265 -5.58 -36.07 -31.35
C GLU A 265 -4.21 -36.10 -30.62
N ILE A 266 -3.14 -36.46 -31.33
CA ILE A 266 -1.77 -36.41 -30.81
C ILE A 266 -1.35 -34.98 -30.44
N ALA A 267 -1.75 -33.98 -31.22
CA ALA A 267 -1.47 -32.57 -30.91
C ALA A 267 -2.19 -32.14 -29.62
N LYS A 268 -3.47 -32.49 -29.47
CA LYS A 268 -4.25 -32.20 -28.25
C LYS A 268 -3.66 -32.88 -27.01
N ALA A 269 -3.27 -34.15 -27.11
CA ALA A 269 -2.65 -34.89 -26.01
C ALA A 269 -1.35 -34.22 -25.51
N LYS A 270 -0.50 -33.74 -26.44
CA LYS A 270 0.73 -33.01 -26.11
C LYS A 270 0.47 -31.64 -25.49
N GLU A 271 -0.62 -30.97 -25.86
CA GLU A 271 -1.04 -29.71 -25.27
C GLU A 271 -1.53 -29.90 -23.82
N GLU A 272 -2.37 -30.92 -23.58
CA GLU A 272 -2.81 -31.30 -22.23
C GLU A 272 -1.65 -31.74 -21.33
N GLU A 273 -0.67 -32.49 -21.85
CA GLU A 273 0.55 -32.87 -21.13
C GLU A 273 1.37 -31.63 -20.73
N ARG A 274 1.60 -30.71 -21.67
CA ARG A 274 2.33 -29.46 -21.40
C ARG A 274 1.62 -28.55 -20.40
N ALA A 275 0.29 -28.51 -20.41
CA ALA A 275 -0.50 -27.80 -19.41
C ALA A 275 -0.33 -28.41 -18.01
N ARG A 276 -0.28 -29.74 -17.88
CA ARG A 276 -0.03 -30.44 -16.61
C ARG A 276 1.38 -30.20 -16.09
N GLU A 277 2.39 -30.19 -16.96
CA GLU A 277 3.78 -29.82 -16.61
C GLU A 277 3.86 -28.39 -16.04
N ILE A 278 3.23 -27.42 -16.70
CA ILE A 278 3.19 -26.02 -16.24
C ILE A 278 2.46 -25.90 -14.89
N ALA A 279 1.35 -26.62 -14.70
CA ALA A 279 0.61 -26.63 -13.43
C ALA A 279 1.46 -27.21 -12.28
N LYS A 280 2.18 -28.32 -12.51
CA LYS A 280 3.12 -28.89 -11.53
C LYS A 280 4.28 -27.95 -11.20
N ALA A 281 4.82 -27.24 -12.19
CA ALA A 281 5.89 -26.27 -11.98
C ALA A 281 5.43 -25.12 -11.07
N LYS A 282 4.26 -24.52 -11.38
CA LYS A 282 3.67 -23.45 -10.56
C LYS A 282 3.37 -23.91 -9.12
N ALA A 283 2.81 -25.11 -8.93
CA ALA A 283 2.53 -25.64 -7.60
C ALA A 283 3.80 -25.79 -6.75
N LYS A 284 4.92 -26.27 -7.33
CA LYS A 284 6.22 -26.35 -6.65
C LYS A 284 6.84 -24.99 -6.34
N GLU A 285 6.60 -23.99 -7.19
CA GLU A 285 7.07 -22.62 -6.95
C GLU A 285 6.29 -21.95 -5.82
N GLU A 286 4.97 -22.14 -5.77
CA GLU A 286 4.11 -21.66 -4.68
C GLU A 286 4.42 -22.35 -3.34
N GLU A 287 4.71 -23.65 -3.33
CA GLU A 287 5.15 -24.40 -2.15
C GLU A 287 6.45 -23.82 -1.57
N LYS A 288 7.46 -23.57 -2.42
CA LYS A 288 8.71 -22.90 -2.01
C LYS A 288 8.49 -21.50 -1.48
N ALA A 289 7.60 -20.71 -2.10
CA ALA A 289 7.27 -19.37 -1.63
C ALA A 289 6.64 -19.41 -0.22
N ARG A 290 5.79 -20.41 0.06
CA ARG A 290 5.19 -20.63 1.38
C ARG A 290 6.23 -21.05 2.43
N GLU A 291 7.20 -21.92 2.09
CA GLU A 291 8.30 -22.26 3.00
C GLU A 291 9.18 -21.04 3.34
N ILE A 292 9.54 -20.22 2.34
CA ILE A 292 10.33 -19.00 2.55
C ILE A 292 9.56 -17.99 3.42
N ALA A 293 8.25 -17.83 3.22
CA ALA A 293 7.42 -16.96 4.06
C ALA A 293 7.42 -17.42 5.52
N LYS A 294 7.23 -18.73 5.76
CA LYS A 294 7.25 -19.31 7.11
C LYS A 294 8.62 -19.17 7.79
N ALA A 295 9.72 -19.39 7.05
CA ALA A 295 11.06 -19.23 7.60
C ALA A 295 11.34 -17.78 8.06
N LYS A 296 10.89 -16.77 7.29
CA LYS A 296 10.97 -15.36 7.67
C LYS A 296 10.12 -15.01 8.89
N GLU A 297 8.94 -15.60 9.02
CA GLU A 297 8.08 -15.43 10.20
C GLU A 297 8.75 -15.99 11.48
N GLU A 298 9.33 -17.19 11.39
CA GLU A 298 10.10 -17.79 12.48
C GLU A 298 11.36 -16.99 12.85
N GLU A 299 12.06 -16.40 11.88
CA GLU A 299 13.20 -15.51 12.10
C GLU A 299 12.79 -14.22 12.83
N ARG A 300 11.75 -13.54 12.34
CA ARG A 300 11.19 -12.32 12.96
C ARG A 300 10.70 -12.58 14.39
N ALA A 301 10.11 -13.75 14.66
CA ALA A 301 9.72 -14.15 16.01
C ALA A 301 10.92 -14.31 16.96
N ARG A 302 12.06 -14.83 16.47
CA ARG A 302 13.31 -14.94 17.25
C ARG A 302 13.94 -13.58 17.54
N GLU A 303 13.94 -12.65 16.58
CA GLU A 303 14.43 -11.29 16.79
C GLU A 303 13.61 -10.54 17.85
N ILE A 304 12.27 -10.64 17.78
CA ILE A 304 11.36 -10.04 18.77
C ILE A 304 11.60 -10.63 20.18
N ALA A 305 11.85 -11.94 20.29
CA ALA A 305 12.16 -12.58 21.56
C ALA A 305 13.48 -12.05 22.15
N LYS A 306 14.53 -11.95 21.34
CA LYS A 306 15.84 -11.41 21.74
C LYS A 306 15.76 -9.94 22.15
N ALA A 307 15.02 -9.11 21.41
CA ALA A 307 14.84 -7.70 21.73
C ALA A 307 14.17 -7.49 23.10
N LYS A 308 13.15 -8.31 23.43
CA LYS A 308 12.50 -8.31 24.75
C LYS A 308 13.42 -8.75 25.88
N GLU A 309 14.29 -9.72 25.63
CA GLU A 309 15.30 -10.16 26.62
C GLU A 309 16.32 -9.04 26.90
N GLU A 310 16.83 -8.38 25.86
CA GLU A 310 17.73 -7.22 26.02
C GLU A 310 17.06 -6.04 26.74
N GLU A 311 15.79 -5.76 26.47
CA GLU A 311 15.03 -4.72 27.17
C GLU A 311 14.89 -5.05 28.66
N ARG A 312 14.53 -6.29 29.00
CA ARG A 312 14.42 -6.77 30.38
C ARG A 312 15.77 -6.70 31.11
N ALA A 313 16.87 -7.03 30.45
CA ALA A 313 18.22 -6.87 31.02
C ALA A 313 18.56 -5.39 31.29
N LYS A 314 18.20 -4.49 30.37
CA LYS A 314 18.36 -3.03 30.54
C LYS A 314 17.51 -2.51 31.71
N GLU A 315 16.29 -2.99 31.90
CA GLU A 315 15.42 -2.62 33.02
C GLU A 315 16.00 -3.06 34.38
N VAL A 316 16.46 -4.32 34.49
CA VAL A 316 17.12 -4.83 35.72
C VAL A 316 18.36 -4.00 36.06
N SER A 317 19.16 -3.61 35.07
CA SER A 317 20.35 -2.76 35.29
C SER A 317 19.99 -1.37 35.85
N LYS A 318 18.92 -0.73 35.33
CA LYS A 318 18.44 0.56 35.83
C LYS A 318 17.94 0.47 37.27
N ASN A 319 17.21 -0.60 37.60
CA ASN A 319 16.68 -0.82 38.95
C ASN A 319 17.81 -1.06 39.97
N ASN A 320 18.87 -1.79 39.61
CA ASN A 320 20.04 -1.95 40.47
C ASN A 320 20.78 -0.62 40.70
N ILE A 321 20.98 0.20 39.67
CA ILE A 321 21.62 1.53 39.79
C ILE A 321 20.77 2.47 40.68
N GLN A 322 19.45 2.45 40.51
CA GLN A 322 18.53 3.27 41.31
C GLN A 322 18.44 2.80 42.78
N SER A 323 18.56 1.48 43.03
CA SER A 323 18.65 0.91 44.38
C SER A 323 19.96 1.33 45.07
N ALA A 324 21.10 1.21 44.38
CA ALA A 324 22.40 1.63 44.89
C ALA A 324 22.45 3.13 45.21
N LYS A 325 21.79 3.98 44.41
CA LYS A 325 21.69 5.43 44.65
C LYS A 325 20.87 5.79 45.90
N ARG A 326 20.06 4.88 46.43
CA ARG A 326 19.26 5.10 47.66
C ARG A 326 19.98 4.69 48.94
N GLU A 327 21.15 4.04 48.88
CA GLU A 327 21.94 3.63 50.04
C GLU A 327 23.14 4.57 50.22
N LEU A 328 23.21 5.23 51.38
CA LEU A 328 24.23 6.22 51.73
C LEU A 328 24.99 5.78 52.97
N THR A 329 26.31 5.94 52.97
CA THR A 329 27.12 5.81 54.20
C THR A 329 27.31 7.19 54.80
N VAL A 330 26.85 7.37 56.04
CA VAL A 330 26.81 8.68 56.74
C VAL A 330 27.42 8.58 58.13
N VAL A 331 27.86 9.72 58.67
CA VAL A 331 28.16 9.84 60.10
C VAL A 331 26.86 10.14 60.85
N ALA A 332 26.43 9.26 61.74
CA ALA A 332 25.31 9.49 62.64
C ALA A 332 25.79 9.92 64.03
N THR A 333 25.14 10.92 64.58
CA THR A 333 25.11 11.24 66.02
C THR A 333 23.70 10.96 66.58
N ALA A 334 23.46 11.27 67.85
CA ALA A 334 22.12 11.29 68.42
C ALA A 334 21.89 12.58 69.24
N TYR A 335 20.65 13.04 69.22
CA TYR A 335 20.15 14.17 70.01
C TYR A 335 18.91 13.75 70.82
N THR A 336 18.49 14.59 71.76
CA THR A 336 17.29 14.36 72.57
C THR A 336 16.25 15.47 72.33
N ALA A 337 15.03 15.26 72.81
CA ALA A 337 13.97 16.27 72.81
C ALA A 337 14.12 17.31 73.95
N ASP A 338 15.29 17.43 74.60
CA ASP A 338 15.48 18.33 75.74
C ASP A 338 15.42 19.81 75.30
N PRO A 339 14.55 20.64 75.92
CA PRO A 339 14.48 22.10 75.69
C PRO A 339 15.82 22.83 75.76
N SER A 340 16.73 22.39 76.63
CA SER A 340 18.06 23.01 76.81
C SER A 340 19.03 22.72 75.67
N GLU A 341 18.80 21.65 74.90
CA GLU A 341 19.64 21.23 73.77
C GLU A 341 19.13 21.82 72.42
N ASN A 342 17.83 22.14 72.32
CA ASN A 342 17.16 22.49 71.05
C ASN A 342 16.51 23.89 71.02
N GLY A 343 16.30 24.53 72.18
CA GLY A 343 15.43 25.70 72.31
C GLY A 343 13.95 25.34 72.24
N THR A 344 13.07 26.32 72.50
CA THR A 344 11.61 26.10 72.50
C THR A 344 10.84 27.21 71.81
N TYR A 345 9.75 26.83 71.14
CA TYR A 345 8.78 27.73 70.53
C TYR A 345 7.43 27.54 71.23
N GLY A 346 6.96 28.55 71.96
CA GLY A 346 5.75 28.42 72.79
C GLY A 346 5.84 27.32 73.86
N GLY A 347 7.03 27.07 74.41
CA GLY A 347 7.29 26.02 75.39
C GLY A 347 7.45 24.60 74.82
N ARG A 348 7.52 24.46 73.48
CA ARG A 348 7.64 23.16 72.79
C ARG A 348 8.93 23.05 71.99
N VAL A 349 9.52 21.86 71.95
CA VAL A 349 10.61 21.51 71.04
C VAL A 349 9.99 21.01 69.73
N LEU A 350 10.19 21.77 68.65
CA LEU A 350 9.62 21.49 67.33
C LEU A 350 10.74 21.18 66.33
N THR A 351 10.54 20.15 65.51
CA THR A 351 11.42 19.84 64.36
C THR A 351 11.22 20.82 63.21
N ALA A 352 12.11 20.81 62.22
CA ALA A 352 11.97 21.57 60.98
C ALA A 352 10.65 21.31 60.21
N MET A 353 10.05 20.12 60.34
CA MET A 353 8.71 19.80 59.81
C MET A 353 7.55 20.08 60.78
N GLY A 354 7.81 20.67 61.94
CA GLY A 354 6.79 21.07 62.92
C GLY A 354 6.30 19.94 63.85
N HIS A 355 6.96 18.78 63.87
CA HIS A 355 6.63 17.72 64.83
C HIS A 355 7.03 18.12 66.27
N ASP A 356 6.11 17.95 67.22
CA ASP A 356 6.29 18.26 68.64
C ASP A 356 6.97 17.11 69.39
N LEU A 357 8.26 17.28 69.64
CA LEU A 357 9.11 16.31 70.35
C LEU A 357 8.92 16.35 71.86
N THR A 358 8.39 17.45 72.41
CA THR A 358 8.04 17.58 73.84
C THR A 358 6.95 16.58 74.20
N ALA A 359 5.92 16.51 73.36
CA ALA A 359 4.84 15.53 73.53
C ALA A 359 5.24 14.12 73.09
N ASN A 360 6.19 13.98 72.15
CA ASN A 360 6.55 12.71 71.54
C ASN A 360 8.08 12.48 71.47
N PRO A 361 8.80 12.37 72.60
CA PRO A 361 10.26 12.32 72.63
C PRO A 361 10.87 11.03 72.05
N ASN A 362 10.03 10.02 71.76
CA ASN A 362 10.44 8.75 71.13
C ASN A 362 9.99 8.65 69.66
N MET A 363 9.64 9.75 69.00
CA MET A 363 9.40 9.72 67.54
C MET A 363 10.66 9.24 66.80
N ARG A 364 10.46 8.45 65.75
CA ARG A 364 11.54 8.00 64.88
C ARG A 364 11.82 9.07 63.83
N ILE A 365 12.38 10.19 64.29
CA ILE A 365 12.78 11.31 63.44
C ILE A 365 14.30 11.39 63.42
N ILE A 366 14.84 11.72 62.25
CA ILE A 366 16.25 12.09 62.10
C ILE A 366 16.37 13.52 61.56
N ALA A 367 17.39 14.23 62.02
CA ALA A 367 17.86 15.45 61.41
C ALA A 367 18.79 15.14 60.24
N VAL A 368 18.64 15.86 59.13
CA VAL A 368 19.36 15.62 57.87
C VAL A 368 19.84 16.92 57.21
N ASP A 369 20.69 16.79 56.19
CA ASP A 369 20.84 17.81 55.15
C ASP A 369 19.78 17.59 54.05
N PRO A 370 18.81 18.51 53.85
CA PRO A 370 17.78 18.38 52.82
C PRO A 370 18.31 18.24 51.39
N LYS A 371 19.56 18.63 51.12
CA LYS A 371 20.22 18.45 49.81
C LYS A 371 20.70 17.02 49.56
N VAL A 372 20.83 16.21 50.61
CA VAL A 372 21.31 14.82 50.55
C VAL A 372 20.18 13.84 50.81
N ILE A 373 19.36 14.09 51.83
CA ILE A 373 18.14 13.34 52.14
C ILE A 373 17.00 14.36 52.22
N PRO A 374 16.06 14.41 51.26
CA PRO A 374 14.96 15.37 51.30
C PRO A 374 14.08 15.21 52.54
N LEU A 375 13.62 16.33 53.10
CA LEU A 375 12.68 16.31 54.23
C LEU A 375 11.38 15.58 53.86
N GLY A 376 10.81 14.86 54.82
CA GLY A 376 9.65 13.97 54.65
C GLY A 376 9.99 12.58 54.08
N SER A 377 11.24 12.34 53.65
CA SER A 377 11.66 11.01 53.20
C SER A 377 11.53 9.97 54.33
N LYS A 378 10.97 8.81 54.00
CA LYS A 378 11.12 7.62 54.83
C LYS A 378 12.51 7.03 54.60
N VAL A 379 13.19 6.66 55.67
CA VAL A 379 14.51 6.06 55.63
C VAL A 379 14.60 4.87 56.57
N TRP A 380 15.47 3.91 56.26
CA TRP A 380 15.96 2.93 57.22
C TRP A 380 17.40 3.29 57.59
N VAL A 381 17.69 3.39 58.89
CA VAL A 381 19.02 3.72 59.41
C VAL A 381 19.57 2.49 60.13
N GLU A 382 20.77 2.04 59.76
CA GLU A 382 21.42 0.88 60.37
C GLU A 382 21.58 1.06 61.89
N GLY A 383 21.12 0.06 62.65
CA GLY A 383 21.11 0.08 64.12
C GLY A 383 20.00 0.92 64.78
N TYR A 384 19.28 1.77 64.03
CA TYR A 384 18.15 2.59 64.53
C TYR A 384 16.80 2.20 63.92
N GLY A 385 16.80 1.65 62.71
CA GLY A 385 15.66 1.19 61.92
C GLY A 385 14.93 2.30 61.16
N GLU A 386 13.65 2.08 60.84
CA GLU A 386 12.84 3.02 60.06
C GLU A 386 12.57 4.35 60.76
N ALA A 387 12.77 5.45 60.06
CA ALA A 387 12.59 6.81 60.55
C ALA A 387 12.11 7.76 59.44
N ILE A 388 11.71 8.96 59.83
CA ILE A 388 11.37 10.07 58.94
C ILE A 388 12.50 11.10 58.98
N ALA A 389 12.94 11.56 57.82
CA ALA A 389 13.78 12.75 57.67
C ALA A 389 12.95 14.00 58.01
N GLY A 390 12.71 14.23 59.30
CA GLY A 390 11.73 15.21 59.80
C GLY A 390 12.33 16.52 60.31
N ASP A 391 13.65 16.61 60.40
CA ASP A 391 14.33 17.68 61.11
C ASP A 391 15.62 18.16 60.41
N THR A 392 16.17 19.30 60.84
CA THR A 392 17.44 19.84 60.32
C THR A 392 18.26 20.51 61.41
N GLY A 393 19.56 20.22 61.47
CA GLY A 393 20.52 20.94 62.31
C GLY A 393 21.47 21.84 61.52
N SER A 394 21.99 22.90 62.14
CA SER A 394 23.05 23.74 61.55
C SER A 394 24.34 22.92 61.30
N ALA A 395 24.71 22.05 62.25
CA ALA A 395 25.86 21.15 62.18
C ALA A 395 25.63 19.86 61.36
N ILE A 396 24.40 19.63 60.88
CA ILE A 396 23.99 18.46 60.10
C ILE A 396 23.97 18.85 58.62
N LYS A 397 25.07 18.55 57.93
CA LYS A 397 25.36 18.96 56.55
C LYS A 397 26.10 17.84 55.82
N GLY A 398 25.83 17.67 54.52
CA GLY A 398 26.38 16.58 53.72
C GLY A 398 25.95 15.20 54.23
N ASN A 399 26.87 14.23 54.19
CA ASN A 399 26.65 12.85 54.64
C ASN A 399 26.72 12.72 56.18
N ARG A 400 25.90 13.51 56.89
CA ARG A 400 25.72 13.47 58.33
C ARG A 400 24.24 13.46 58.67
N ILE A 401 23.86 12.68 59.69
CA ILE A 401 22.53 12.68 60.28
C ILE A 401 22.62 12.79 61.81
N ASP A 402 21.51 13.17 62.44
CA ASP A 402 21.33 13.08 63.89
C ASP A 402 20.06 12.28 64.18
N VAL A 403 20.10 11.27 65.06
CA VAL A 403 18.93 10.44 65.36
C VAL A 403 18.28 10.85 66.68
N LEU A 404 16.95 10.99 66.69
CA LEU A 404 16.23 11.35 67.92
C LEU A 404 16.20 10.17 68.90
N MET A 405 16.65 10.43 70.12
CA MET A 405 16.66 9.47 71.23
C MET A 405 15.86 10.02 72.41
N GLY A 406 14.89 9.25 72.91
CA GLY A 406 14.04 9.67 74.03
C GLY A 406 14.71 9.75 75.41
N SER A 407 16.04 9.61 75.50
CA SER A 407 16.79 9.98 76.71
C SER A 407 18.27 10.25 76.42
N LYS A 408 18.89 11.10 77.24
CA LYS A 408 20.31 11.45 77.17
C LYS A 408 21.23 10.23 77.32
N SER A 409 20.86 9.27 78.17
CA SER A 409 21.58 7.98 78.30
C SER A 409 21.57 7.18 76.98
N LYS A 410 20.43 7.12 76.28
CA LYS A 410 20.36 6.46 74.97
C LYS A 410 21.17 7.21 73.90
N ALA A 411 21.16 8.54 73.90
CA ALA A 411 21.97 9.34 72.98
C ALA A 411 23.49 9.14 73.21
N MET A 412 23.93 9.14 74.47
CA MET A 412 25.34 8.86 74.82
C MET A 412 25.78 7.45 74.45
N ASN A 413 24.93 6.44 74.71
CA ASN A 413 25.20 5.04 74.34
C ASN A 413 25.16 4.83 72.81
N TRP A 414 24.41 5.65 72.07
CA TRP A 414 24.43 5.63 70.61
C TRP A 414 25.76 6.14 70.07
N GLY A 415 26.28 7.23 70.63
CA GLY A 415 27.56 7.83 70.28
C GLY A 415 27.61 8.43 68.87
N ARG A 416 28.83 8.77 68.41
CA ARG A 416 29.08 9.07 67.00
C ARG A 416 29.59 7.81 66.31
N LYS A 417 28.96 7.42 65.20
CA LYS A 417 29.38 6.25 64.40
C LYS A 417 29.00 6.40 62.94
N THR A 418 29.70 5.68 62.08
CA THR A 418 29.35 5.56 60.66
C THR A 418 28.28 4.48 60.52
N VAL A 419 27.20 4.80 59.81
CA VAL A 419 26.06 3.90 59.58
C VAL A 419 25.59 3.99 58.14
N LYS A 420 24.94 2.94 57.67
CA LYS A 420 24.20 2.98 56.41
C LYS A 420 22.80 3.54 56.58
N VAL A 421 22.36 4.33 55.61
CA VAL A 421 20.99 4.87 55.50
C VAL A 421 20.44 4.51 54.14
N LYS A 422 19.26 3.90 54.12
CA LYS A 422 18.53 3.59 52.89
C LYS A 422 17.29 4.47 52.79
N ILE A 423 17.18 5.25 51.72
CA ILE A 423 15.96 6.00 51.38
C ILE A 423 14.95 5.01 50.78
N LEU A 424 13.72 4.97 51.32
CA LEU A 424 12.72 3.95 51.00
C LEU A 424 11.80 4.39 49.84
#